data_AF-A0A3D1AF54-F1
#
_entry.id   AF-A0A3D1AF54-F1
#
_cell.length_a   1.000
_cell.length_b   1.000
_cell.length_c   1.000
_cell.angle_alpha   90.00
_cell.angle_beta   90.00
_cell.angle_gamma   90.00
#
_symmetry.space_group_name_H-M   'P 1'
#
loop_
_entity.id
_entity.type
_entity.pdbx_description
1 polymer ?
#
loop_
_entity_poly.entity_id
_entity_poly.type
_entity_poly.pdbx_seq_one_letter_code
_entity_poly.pdbx_strand_id
1 'polypeptide(L)'
;MLFFGSCLFVGIRQIIRNRLFLTIDDRGLCLDPRLRPSERVEWKHIEGFSEITICGQKIIVIHVNNPEYWIKRETSTVRRKMMRFNINYCGSPFNIAAGATQLNHSQLWGILIDSHRKFKAETRKVYAEQGRQSGAPATETN
;
A
#
# COMPACT_ATOMS: atom_id res chain seq x y z
N MET A 1 10.16 30.87 -11.19
CA MET A 1 10.54 30.26 -9.89
C MET A 1 9.43 29.32 -9.44
N LEU A 2 9.49 28.02 -9.79
CA LEU A 2 8.57 26.96 -9.31
C LEU A 2 9.13 25.58 -9.73
N PHE A 3 10.31 25.20 -9.23
CA PHE A 3 10.93 23.89 -9.51
C PHE A 3 11.52 23.23 -8.25
N PHE A 4 10.94 23.48 -7.08
CA PHE A 4 11.34 22.82 -5.81
C PHE A 4 10.38 21.72 -5.34
N GLY A 5 9.26 21.49 -6.03
CA GLY A 5 8.29 20.44 -5.64
C GLY A 5 8.62 19.05 -6.19
N SER A 6 9.13 18.96 -7.42
CA SER A 6 9.36 17.66 -8.10
C SER A 6 10.64 16.96 -7.64
N CYS A 7 11.68 17.70 -7.25
CA CYS A 7 12.93 17.12 -6.75
C CYS A 7 12.74 16.38 -5.42
N LEU A 8 11.89 16.88 -4.53
CA LEU A 8 11.61 16.21 -3.25
C LEU A 8 10.95 14.84 -3.49
N PHE A 9 10.05 14.75 -4.47
CA PHE A 9 9.35 13.52 -4.80
C PHE A 9 10.28 12.44 -5.39
N VAL A 10 11.18 12.83 -6.31
CA VAL A 10 12.15 11.91 -6.91
C VAL A 10 13.20 11.47 -5.88
N GLY A 11 13.66 12.40 -5.03
CA GLY A 11 14.60 12.10 -3.95
C GLY A 11 14.03 11.08 -2.95
N ILE A 12 12.79 11.27 -2.49
CA ILE A 12 12.11 10.33 -1.59
C ILE A 12 11.92 8.96 -2.25
N ARG A 13 11.47 8.90 -3.52
CA ARG A 13 11.35 7.63 -4.26
C ARG A 13 12.68 6.90 -4.36
N GLN A 14 13.77 7.60 -4.62
CA GLN A 14 15.10 7.02 -4.77
C GLN A 14 15.69 6.54 -3.44
N ILE A 15 15.48 7.29 -2.35
CA ILE A 15 15.93 6.92 -1.00
C ILE A 15 15.17 5.68 -0.50
N ILE A 16 13.87 5.60 -0.77
CA ILE A 16 13.06 4.41 -0.46
C ILE A 16 13.59 3.17 -1.20
N ARG A 17 13.91 3.31 -2.49
CA ARG A 17 14.41 2.20 -3.33
C ARG A 17 15.75 1.62 -2.90
N ASN A 18 16.64 2.42 -2.30
CA ASN A 18 18.06 2.04 -2.15
C ASN A 18 18.40 1.37 -0.80
N ARG A 19 17.51 1.43 0.20
CA ARG A 19 17.82 0.99 1.58
C ARG A 19 16.70 0.24 2.31
N LEU A 20 15.45 0.23 1.82
CA LEU A 20 14.33 -0.43 2.50
C LEU A 20 14.05 -1.83 1.97
N PHE A 21 13.59 -2.72 2.86
CA PHE A 21 12.83 -3.93 2.54
C PHE A 21 11.42 -3.58 2.00
N LEU A 22 11.18 -2.35 1.54
CA LEU A 22 9.88 -1.87 1.10
C LEU A 22 10.06 -1.03 -0.16
N THR A 23 9.38 -1.40 -1.24
CA THR A 23 9.27 -0.58 -2.45
C THR A 23 7.82 -0.15 -2.64
N ILE A 24 7.62 1.14 -2.88
CA ILE A 24 6.33 1.77 -3.13
C ILE A 24 6.37 2.30 -4.57
N ASP A 25 5.47 1.82 -5.43
CA ASP A 25 5.34 2.32 -6.80
C ASP A 25 3.86 2.42 -7.23
N ASP A 26 3.62 2.78 -8.48
CA ASP A 26 2.28 3.04 -9.01
C ASP A 26 1.41 1.76 -9.07
N ARG A 27 2.00 0.57 -9.00
CA ARG A 27 1.28 -0.71 -9.00
C ARG A 27 0.91 -1.18 -7.59
N GLY A 28 1.71 -0.82 -6.58
CA GLY A 28 1.44 -1.24 -5.20
C GLY A 28 2.65 -1.19 -4.27
N LEU A 29 2.57 -2.00 -3.22
CA LEU A 29 3.60 -2.19 -2.20
C LEU A 29 4.32 -3.53 -2.40
N CYS A 30 5.65 -3.52 -2.38
CA CYS A 30 6.47 -4.73 -2.31
C CYS A 30 7.22 -4.74 -0.98
N LEU A 31 6.88 -5.68 -0.09
CA LEU A 31 7.36 -5.75 1.31
C LEU A 31 8.65 -6.56 1.48
N ASP A 32 9.19 -7.12 0.40
CA ASP A 32 10.49 -7.77 0.40
C ASP A 32 11.10 -7.82 -1.01
N PRO A 33 11.50 -6.67 -1.58
CA PRO A 33 11.93 -6.56 -2.97
C PRO A 33 13.25 -7.30 -3.24
N ARG A 34 14.04 -7.62 -2.21
CA ARG A 34 15.32 -8.34 -2.36
C ARG A 34 15.12 -9.84 -2.48
N LEU A 35 14.25 -10.42 -1.65
CA LEU A 35 13.98 -11.85 -1.67
C LEU A 35 12.88 -12.19 -2.69
N ARG A 36 11.90 -11.30 -2.88
CA ARG A 36 10.68 -11.58 -3.66
C ARG A 36 10.16 -10.33 -4.40
N PRO A 37 10.87 -9.85 -5.42
CA PRO A 37 10.48 -8.67 -6.20
C PRO A 37 9.13 -8.81 -6.93
N SER A 38 8.68 -10.04 -7.16
CA SER A 38 7.36 -10.34 -7.74
C SER A 38 6.23 -10.37 -6.72
N GLU A 39 6.53 -10.50 -5.42
CA GLU A 39 5.52 -10.54 -4.38
C GLU A 39 5.11 -9.11 -4.00
N ARG A 40 4.00 -8.68 -4.59
CA ARG A 40 3.44 -7.34 -4.48
C ARG A 40 2.01 -7.40 -3.96
N VAL A 41 1.68 -6.42 -3.12
CA VAL A 41 0.31 -6.10 -2.73
C VAL A 41 -0.14 -4.92 -3.59
N GLU A 42 -1.00 -5.18 -4.58
CA GLU A 42 -1.51 -4.12 -5.44
C GLU A 42 -2.41 -3.16 -4.68
N TRP A 43 -2.44 -1.89 -5.10
CA TRP A 43 -3.26 -0.86 -4.43
C TRP A 43 -4.75 -1.19 -4.37
N LYS A 44 -5.28 -1.90 -5.38
CA LYS A 44 -6.69 -2.34 -5.42
C LYS A 44 -7.06 -3.30 -4.29
N HIS A 45 -6.07 -3.98 -3.71
CA HIS A 45 -6.25 -4.88 -2.59
C HIS A 45 -6.03 -4.21 -1.24
N ILE A 46 -5.57 -2.95 -1.22
CA ILE A 46 -5.28 -2.19 0.00
C ILE A 46 -6.48 -1.32 0.35
N GLU A 47 -7.11 -1.61 1.48
CA GLU A 47 -8.27 -0.86 1.98
C GLU A 47 -7.84 0.44 2.66
N GLY A 48 -6.70 0.42 3.34
CA GLY A 48 -6.11 1.56 4.01
C GLY A 48 -4.95 1.18 4.94
N PHE A 49 -4.60 2.11 5.82
CA PHE A 49 -3.53 1.94 6.80
C PHE A 49 -4.02 2.37 8.17
N SER A 50 -3.50 1.73 9.21
CA SER A 50 -3.65 2.18 10.60
C SER A 50 -2.32 2.09 11.34
N GLU A 51 -2.23 2.79 12.47
CA GLU A 51 -1.09 2.70 13.39
C GLU A 51 -1.53 1.96 14.65
N ILE A 52 -0.72 1.00 15.09
CA ILE A 52 -0.85 0.35 16.39
C ILE A 52 0.49 0.43 17.14
N THR A 53 0.46 0.26 18.45
CA THR A 53 1.68 0.17 19.26
C THR A 53 1.76 -1.20 19.93
N ILE A 54 2.85 -1.92 19.67
CA ILE A 54 3.15 -3.21 20.32
C ILE A 54 4.52 -3.08 20.99
N CYS A 55 4.61 -3.39 22.29
CA CYS A 55 5.85 -3.30 23.07
C CYS A 55 6.58 -1.93 22.93
N GLY A 56 5.82 -0.83 22.86
CA GLY A 56 6.37 0.53 22.69
C GLY A 56 6.83 0.87 21.27
N GLN A 57 6.74 -0.06 20.32
CA GLN A 57 7.07 0.17 18.92
C GLN A 57 5.82 0.49 18.10
N LYS A 58 5.87 1.62 17.38
CA LYS A 58 4.83 1.99 16.41
C LYS A 58 4.91 1.09 15.18
N ILE A 59 3.79 0.46 14.86
CA ILE A 59 3.62 -0.47 13.75
C ILE A 59 2.55 0.08 12.83
N ILE A 60 2.88 0.17 11.54
CA ILE A 60 1.93 0.50 10.48
C ILE A 60 1.31 -0.80 10.01
N VAL A 61 -0.01 -0.92 10.15
CA VAL A 61 -0.80 -2.04 9.64
C VAL A 61 -1.31 -1.70 8.25
N ILE A 62 -1.12 -2.62 7.30
CA ILE A 62 -1.61 -2.46 5.92
C ILE A 62 -2.89 -3.27 5.80
N HIS A 63 -4.05 -2.63 5.79
CA HIS A 63 -5.33 -3.33 5.68
C HIS A 63 -5.53 -3.79 4.24
N VAL A 64 -5.76 -5.09 4.07
CA VAL A 64 -5.98 -5.71 2.76
C VAL A 64 -7.32 -6.41 2.71
N ASN A 65 -7.94 -6.40 1.53
CA ASN A 65 -9.12 -7.22 1.30
C ASN A 65 -8.74 -8.70 1.32
N ASN A 66 -9.63 -9.51 1.89
CA ASN A 66 -9.49 -10.97 2.01
C ASN A 66 -8.11 -11.41 2.58
N PRO A 67 -7.80 -11.13 3.86
CA PRO A 67 -6.55 -11.54 4.52
C PRO A 67 -6.15 -13.01 4.29
N GLU A 68 -7.12 -13.93 4.39
CA GLU A 68 -6.94 -15.38 4.22
C GLU A 68 -6.39 -15.78 2.85
N TYR A 69 -6.74 -15.04 1.79
CA TYR A 69 -6.19 -15.27 0.45
C TYR A 69 -4.66 -15.17 0.44
N TRP A 70 -4.11 -14.19 1.17
CA TRP A 70 -2.66 -13.96 1.25
C TRP A 70 -1.93 -15.06 2.02
N ILE A 71 -2.57 -15.64 3.05
CA ILE A 71 -2.01 -16.79 3.78
C ILE A 71 -2.00 -18.05 2.91
N LYS A 72 -3.09 -18.30 2.19
CA LYS A 72 -3.26 -19.53 1.38
C LYS A 72 -2.27 -19.59 0.23
N ARG A 73 -2.02 -18.46 -0.43
CA ARG A 73 -1.09 -18.38 -1.57
C ARG A 73 0.40 -18.39 -1.19
N GLU A 74 0.74 -18.04 0.07
CA GLU A 74 2.13 -18.03 0.52
C GLU A 74 2.72 -19.45 0.43
N THR A 75 3.93 -19.60 -0.08
CA THR A 75 4.57 -20.91 -0.22
C THR A 75 5.38 -21.27 1.03
N SER A 76 6.00 -20.29 1.68
CA SER A 76 6.83 -20.49 2.86
C SER A 76 5.98 -20.73 4.11
N THR A 77 6.16 -21.89 4.73
CA THR A 77 5.50 -22.25 5.99
C THR A 77 5.82 -21.28 7.13
N VAL A 78 7.05 -20.75 7.18
CA VAL A 78 7.47 -19.77 8.19
C VAL A 78 6.71 -18.46 8.01
N ARG A 79 6.68 -17.92 6.79
CA ARG A 79 5.94 -16.68 6.50
C ARG A 79 4.43 -16.85 6.68
N ARG A 80 3.88 -18.00 6.30
CA ARG A 80 2.47 -18.33 6.55
C ARG A 80 2.11 -18.26 8.03
N LYS A 81 2.97 -18.83 8.89
CA LYS A 81 2.80 -18.73 10.36
C LYS A 81 2.91 -17.28 10.84
N MET A 82 3.88 -16.52 10.32
CA MET A 82 4.05 -15.11 10.64
C MET A 82 2.85 -14.25 10.21
N MET A 83 2.32 -14.45 9.00
CA MET A 83 1.11 -13.77 8.51
C MET A 83 -0.10 -14.08 9.39
N ARG A 84 -0.27 -15.34 9.82
CA ARG A 84 -1.36 -15.72 10.70
C ARG A 84 -1.23 -15.10 12.09
N PHE A 85 0.00 -15.02 12.61
CA PHE A 85 0.29 -14.26 13.81
C PHE A 85 -0.08 -12.78 13.61
N ASN A 86 0.37 -12.16 12.53
CA ASN A 86 0.06 -10.76 12.23
C ASN A 86 -1.45 -10.50 12.16
N ILE A 87 -2.24 -11.40 11.56
CA ILE A 87 -3.71 -11.27 11.54
C ILE A 87 -4.28 -11.30 12.95
N ASN A 88 -3.86 -12.26 13.78
CA ASN A 88 -4.38 -12.40 15.14
C ASN A 88 -4.08 -11.18 16.03
N TYR A 89 -2.93 -10.51 15.84
CA TYR A 89 -2.49 -9.40 16.70
C TYR A 89 -2.73 -8.00 16.11
N CYS A 90 -2.71 -7.87 14.78
CA CYS A 90 -2.80 -6.59 14.08
C CYS A 90 -4.05 -6.48 13.21
N GLY A 91 -4.81 -7.56 13.02
CA GLY A 91 -5.98 -7.61 12.12
C GLY A 91 -5.64 -7.72 10.63
N SER A 92 -4.35 -7.82 10.26
CA SER A 92 -3.90 -7.94 8.87
C SER A 92 -2.63 -8.77 8.74
N PRO A 93 -2.42 -9.50 7.62
CA PRO A 93 -1.21 -10.30 7.38
C PRO A 93 0.05 -9.45 7.22
N PHE A 94 -0.11 -8.16 6.90
CA PHE A 94 0.99 -7.25 6.58
C PHE A 94 1.09 -6.11 7.57
N ASN A 95 2.28 -5.95 8.14
CA ASN A 95 2.62 -4.84 9.00
C ASN A 95 4.08 -4.42 8.77
N ILE A 96 4.37 -3.16 9.08
CA ILE A 96 5.70 -2.58 9.00
C ILE A 96 6.00 -1.95 10.35
N ALA A 97 6.98 -2.52 11.06
CA ALA A 97 7.46 -1.94 12.29
C ALA A 97 8.42 -0.79 11.95
N ALA A 98 8.15 0.44 12.39
CA ALA A 98 8.93 1.60 11.96
C ALA A 98 10.41 1.54 12.39
N GLY A 99 10.69 0.91 13.53
CA GLY A 99 12.08 0.64 13.98
C GLY A 99 12.87 -0.33 13.08
N ALA A 100 12.22 -1.07 12.17
CA ALA A 100 12.90 -1.92 11.19
C ALA A 100 13.32 -1.16 9.92
N THR A 101 13.00 0.13 9.83
CA THR A 101 13.30 0.98 8.68
C THR A 101 14.18 2.16 9.09
N GLN A 102 15.13 2.56 8.23
CA GLN A 102 15.92 3.79 8.45
C GLN A 102 15.10 5.08 8.29
N LEU A 103 13.87 4.98 7.76
CA LEU A 103 12.91 6.08 7.76
C LEU A 103 12.24 6.18 9.13
N ASN A 104 12.05 7.40 9.62
CA ASN A 104 11.25 7.59 10.82
C ASN A 104 9.77 7.29 10.51
N HIS A 105 9.03 6.85 11.52
CA HIS A 105 7.63 6.43 11.39
C HIS A 105 6.77 7.47 10.65
N SER A 106 6.92 8.75 10.98
CA SER A 106 6.11 9.85 10.42
C SER A 106 6.31 10.03 8.92
N GLN A 107 7.54 9.89 8.43
CA GLN A 107 7.86 9.99 7.01
C GLN A 107 7.22 8.84 6.24
N LEU A 108 7.39 7.60 6.73
CA LEU A 108 6.81 6.43 6.09
C LEU A 108 5.28 6.51 6.04
N TRP A 109 4.65 6.94 7.15
CA TRP A 109 3.21 7.16 7.21
C TRP A 109 2.74 8.15 6.15
N GLY A 110 3.38 9.33 6.05
CA GLY A 110 3.04 10.34 5.06
C GLY A 110 3.11 9.81 3.63
N ILE A 111 4.19 9.08 3.30
CA ILE A 111 4.38 8.50 1.97
C ILE A 111 3.26 7.50 1.64
N LEU A 112 2.92 6.59 2.57
CA LEU A 112 1.89 5.56 2.35
C LEU A 112 0.51 6.19 2.12
N ILE A 113 0.14 7.16 2.95
CA ILE A 113 -1.14 7.87 2.83
C ILE A 113 -1.22 8.66 1.53
N ASP A 114 -0.16 9.39 1.16
CA ASP A 114 -0.14 10.17 -0.07
C ASP A 114 -0.20 9.28 -1.31
N SER A 115 0.53 8.17 -1.33
CA SER A 115 0.49 7.19 -2.42
C SER A 115 -0.90 6.57 -2.59
N HIS A 116 -1.54 6.16 -1.51
CA HIS A 116 -2.88 5.55 -1.59
C HIS A 116 -3.96 6.57 -1.96
N ARG A 117 -3.85 7.81 -1.46
CA ARG A 117 -4.74 8.91 -1.86
C ARG A 117 -4.65 9.19 -3.35
N LYS A 118 -3.43 9.26 -3.90
CA LYS A 118 -3.20 9.45 -5.35
C LYS A 118 -3.86 8.34 -6.16
N PHE A 119 -3.63 7.09 -5.78
CA PHE A 119 -4.26 5.94 -6.43
C PHE A 119 -5.80 6.04 -6.44
N LYS A 120 -6.42 6.38 -5.30
CA LYS A 120 -7.88 6.54 -5.22
C LYS A 120 -8.39 7.69 -6.08
N ALA A 121 -7.66 8.81 -6.14
CA ALA A 121 -8.02 9.96 -6.96
C ALA A 121 -7.95 9.65 -8.47
N GLU A 122 -6.90 8.96 -8.91
CA GLU A 122 -6.73 8.53 -10.31
C GLU A 122 -7.82 7.54 -10.71
N THR A 123 -8.06 6.53 -9.87
CA THR A 123 -9.13 5.54 -10.07
C THR A 123 -10.50 6.22 -10.21
N ARG A 124 -10.79 7.23 -9.38
CA ARG A 124 -12.06 7.98 -9.45
C ARG A 124 -12.23 8.74 -10.76
N LYS A 125 -11.16 9.36 -11.28
CA LYS A 125 -11.19 10.09 -12.56
C LYS A 125 -11.48 9.15 -13.73
N VAL A 126 -10.80 8.00 -13.77
CA VAL A 126 -10.98 6.98 -14.82
C VAL A 126 -12.44 6.51 -14.87
N TYR A 127 -13.04 6.18 -13.72
CA TYR A 127 -14.45 5.77 -13.69
C TYR A 127 -15.43 6.91 -14.04
N ALA A 128 -15.12 8.15 -13.67
CA ALA A 128 -15.95 9.30 -14.03
C ALA A 128 -15.92 9.58 -15.55
N GLU A 129 -14.78 9.37 -16.21
CA GLU A 129 -14.62 9.51 -17.66
C GLU A 129 -15.30 8.36 -18.43
N GLN A 130 -15.18 7.13 -17.94
CA GLN A 130 -15.84 5.95 -18.53
C GLN A 130 -17.37 5.99 -18.38
N GLY A 131 -17.89 6.43 -17.23
CA GLY A 131 -19.32 6.65 -17.03
C GLY A 131 -19.91 7.76 -17.92
N ARG A 132 -19.07 8.72 -18.36
CA ARG A 132 -19.46 9.76 -19.32
C ARG A 132 -19.50 9.26 -20.76
N GLN A 133 -18.74 8.23 -21.09
CA GLN A 133 -18.70 7.62 -22.43
C GLN A 133 -19.75 6.50 -22.61
N SER A 134 -20.24 5.89 -21.53
CA SER A 134 -21.27 4.83 -21.56
C SER A 134 -22.71 5.36 -21.44
N GLY A 135 -23.01 6.57 -21.92
CA GLY A 135 -24.35 7.15 -21.89
C GLY A 135 -25.37 6.27 -22.63
N ALA A 136 -26.06 5.38 -21.90
CA ALA A 136 -27.27 4.72 -22.37
C ALA A 136 -28.38 5.78 -22.47
N PRO A 137 -29.16 5.82 -23.56
CA PRO A 137 -30.22 6.80 -23.71
C PRO A 137 -31.27 6.56 -22.61
N ALA A 138 -31.61 7.64 -21.90
CA ALA A 138 -32.74 7.67 -20.99
C ALA A 138 -33.98 7.24 -21.79
N THR A 139 -34.63 6.18 -21.32
CA THR A 139 -35.85 5.64 -21.92
C THR A 139 -36.92 6.73 -21.83
N GLU A 140 -37.29 7.28 -22.99
CA GLU A 140 -38.50 8.08 -23.13
C GLU A 140 -39.68 7.20 -22.73
N THR A 141 -40.34 7.55 -21.64
CA THR A 141 -41.65 7.01 -21.29
C THR A 141 -42.68 8.07 -21.64
N ASN A 142 -43.48 7.74 -22.66
CA ASN A 142 -44.74 8.41 -23.04
C ASN A 142 -45.75 8.37 -21.89
#